data_AF-A0A7K9UWJ8-F1
#
_entry.id   AF-A0A7K9UWJ8-F1
#
_cell.length_a   1.000
_cell.length_b   1.000
_cell.length_c   1.000
_cell.angle_alpha   90.00
_cell.angle_beta   90.00
_cell.angle_gamma   90.00
#
_symmetry.space_group_name_H-M   'P 1'
#
loop_
_entity.id
_entity.type
_entity.pdbx_description
1 polymer ?
#
loop_
_entity_poly.entity_id
_entity_poly.type
_entity_poly.pdbx_seq_one_letter_code
_entity_poly.pdbx_strand_id
1 'polypeptide(L)'
;KWRVVFPNNGRQQREWDQASRFYSGNRIQTTKYTWFTFLPKNLFEQFHRIANLYFLFLVVLNWFPQVEVFHREITMLPLIVVLLASMSKDAIEGYRKYQFDKMINSSKTRLYDK
;
A
#
# COMPACT_ATOMS: atom_id res chain seq x y z
N LYS A 1 27.52 -2.13 -14.04
CA LYS A 1 26.37 -3.01 -14.38
C LYS A 1 26.22 -3.03 -15.91
N TRP A 2 26.46 -4.17 -16.56
CA TRP A 2 26.22 -4.33 -18.00
C TRP A 2 24.79 -4.84 -18.26
N ARG A 3 24.18 -4.43 -19.37
CA ARG A 3 22.90 -4.96 -19.87
C ARG A 3 23.14 -5.61 -21.23
N VAL A 4 22.51 -6.76 -21.47
CA VAL A 4 22.59 -7.45 -22.76
C VAL A 4 21.50 -6.89 -23.67
N VAL A 5 21.87 -6.51 -24.89
CA VAL A 5 20.94 -6.00 -25.91
C VAL A 5 21.02 -6.90 -27.12
N PHE A 6 19.86 -7.35 -27.61
CA PHE A 6 19.76 -8.21 -28.78
C PHE A 6 19.22 -7.40 -29.96
N PRO A 7 19.83 -7.48 -31.15
CA PRO A 7 19.29 -6.87 -32.36
C PRO A 7 18.04 -7.61 -32.85
N ASN A 8 17.03 -6.87 -33.33
CA ASN A 8 15.77 -7.43 -33.84
C ASN A 8 15.95 -8.07 -35.23
N ASN A 9 16.63 -9.22 -35.29
CA ASN A 9 17.04 -9.89 -36.52
C ASN A 9 16.46 -11.33 -36.67
N GLY A 10 15.46 -11.70 -35.87
CA GLY A 10 14.73 -12.99 -35.91
C GLY A 10 15.53 -14.23 -35.47
N ARG A 11 16.82 -14.34 -35.84
CA ARG A 11 17.71 -15.46 -35.47
C ARG A 11 17.96 -15.56 -33.96
N GLN A 12 17.95 -14.43 -33.27
CA GLN A 12 18.23 -14.32 -31.83
C GLN A 12 16.96 -14.24 -30.96
N GLN A 13 15.78 -14.46 -31.55
CA GLN A 13 14.50 -14.38 -30.81
C GLN A 13 14.45 -15.33 -29.61
N ARG A 14 14.93 -16.57 -29.78
CA ARG A 14 14.97 -17.58 -28.70
C ARG A 14 15.89 -17.18 -27.54
N GLU A 15 17.03 -16.56 -27.84
CA GLU A 15 17.95 -16.06 -26.79
C GLU A 15 17.35 -14.86 -26.06
N TRP A 16 16.66 -13.98 -26.80
CA TRP A 16 15.91 -12.87 -26.20
C TRP A 16 14.76 -13.36 -25.31
N ASP A 17 14.00 -14.38 -25.71
CA ASP A 17 12.92 -14.97 -24.91
C ASP A 17 13.43 -15.57 -23.60
N GLN A 18 14.62 -16.17 -23.61
CA GLN A 18 15.26 -16.68 -22.41
C GLN A 18 15.78 -15.54 -21.53
N ALA A 19 16.44 -14.54 -22.11
CA ALA A 19 16.99 -13.41 -21.38
C ALA A 19 15.92 -12.49 -20.79
N SER A 20 14.81 -12.26 -21.51
CA SER A 20 13.73 -11.34 -21.12
C SER A 20 13.04 -11.77 -19.81
N ARG A 21 12.98 -13.08 -19.53
CA ARG A 21 12.46 -13.63 -18.26
C ARG A 21 13.25 -13.18 -17.02
N PHE A 22 14.51 -12.81 -17.19
CA PHE A 22 15.35 -12.31 -16.10
C PHE A 22 15.19 -10.80 -15.86
N TYR A 23 14.46 -10.09 -16.73
CA TYR A 23 14.18 -8.67 -16.59
C TYR A 23 12.76 -8.44 -16.06
N SER A 24 12.63 -7.60 -15.02
CA SER A 24 11.32 -7.16 -14.56
C SER A 24 10.59 -6.37 -15.64
N GLY A 25 9.27 -6.55 -15.74
CA GLY A 25 8.43 -5.79 -16.66
C GLY A 25 8.41 -4.28 -16.36
N ASN A 26 7.98 -3.49 -17.33
CA ASN A 26 7.92 -2.02 -17.25
C ASN A 26 6.67 -1.47 -16.51
N ARG A 27 6.01 -2.31 -15.70
CA ARG A 27 4.81 -1.89 -14.97
C ARG A 27 5.22 -1.07 -13.75
N ILE A 28 4.73 0.15 -13.67
CA ILE A 28 4.93 1.04 -12.52
C ILE A 28 3.80 0.81 -11.52
N GLN A 29 4.14 0.69 -10.24
CA GLN A 29 3.16 0.60 -9.16
C GLN A 29 3.59 1.54 -8.03
N THR A 30 2.76 2.55 -7.75
CA THR A 30 2.98 3.55 -6.69
C THR A 30 2.12 3.28 -5.46
N THR A 31 1.19 2.33 -5.54
CA THR A 31 0.36 1.89 -4.42
C THR A 31 1.17 1.17 -3.34
N LYS A 32 1.18 1.71 -2.13
CA LYS A 32 1.89 1.17 -0.95
C LYS A 32 1.23 -0.08 -0.36
N TYR A 33 -0.08 -0.22 -0.53
CA TYR A 33 -0.88 -1.29 0.06
C TYR A 33 -1.56 -2.13 -1.03
N THR A 34 -1.52 -3.44 -0.85
CA THR A 34 -2.47 -4.37 -1.48
C THR A 34 -3.73 -4.44 -0.60
N TRP A 35 -4.91 -4.71 -1.18
CA TRP A 35 -6.19 -4.81 -0.44
C TRP A 35 -6.10 -5.63 0.85
N PHE A 36 -5.43 -6.79 0.81
CA PHE A 36 -5.24 -7.65 1.99
C PHE A 36 -4.25 -7.10 3.03
N THR A 37 -3.23 -6.37 2.60
CA THR A 37 -2.19 -5.82 3.49
C THR A 37 -2.55 -4.45 4.06
N PHE A 38 -3.61 -3.83 3.55
CA PHE A 38 -4.02 -2.48 3.95
C PHE A 38 -4.34 -2.40 5.44
N LEU A 39 -5.21 -3.28 5.92
CA LEU A 39 -5.67 -3.26 7.30
C LEU A 39 -4.52 -3.45 8.32
N PRO A 40 -3.71 -4.53 8.26
CA PRO A 40 -2.67 -4.75 9.26
C PRO A 40 -1.55 -3.70 9.20
N LYS A 41 -1.12 -3.28 7.99
CA LYS A 41 -0.05 -2.28 7.87
C LYS A 41 -0.51 -0.89 8.25
N ASN A 42 -1.71 -0.49 7.84
CA ASN A 42 -2.22 0.84 8.18
C ASN A 42 -2.44 0.97 9.69
N LEU A 43 -3.02 -0.07 10.32
CA LEU A 43 -3.22 -0.07 11.76
C LEU A 43 -1.89 0.00 12.52
N PHE A 44 -0.87 -0.72 12.06
CA PHE A 44 0.48 -0.64 12.62
C PHE A 44 1.06 0.77 12.53
N GLU A 45 0.93 1.43 11.38
CA GLU A 45 1.38 2.83 11.20
C GLU A 45 0.59 3.82 12.05
N GLN A 46 -0.70 3.58 12.27
CA GLN A 46 -1.53 4.40 13.14
C GLN A 46 -1.12 4.24 14.61
N PHE A 47 -0.81 3.03 15.09
CA PHE A 47 -0.34 2.82 16.46
C PHE A 47 1.11 3.29 16.71
N HIS A 48 1.88 3.62 15.68
CA HIS A 48 3.16 4.31 15.86
C HIS A 48 3.00 5.80 16.21
N ARG A 49 1.79 6.36 16.09
CA ARG A 49 1.51 7.75 16.45
C ARG A 49 1.27 7.87 17.95
N ILE A 50 2.03 8.73 18.62
CA ILE A 50 1.96 8.97 20.07
C ILE A 50 0.53 9.28 20.53
N ALA A 51 -0.24 10.06 19.74
CA ALA A 51 -1.63 10.38 20.06
C ALA A 51 -2.54 9.12 20.13
N ASN A 52 -2.36 8.17 19.20
CA ASN A 52 -3.14 6.93 19.19
C ASN A 52 -2.71 5.98 20.32
N LEU A 53 -1.42 5.98 20.69
CA LEU A 53 -0.93 5.27 21.87
C LEU A 53 -1.50 5.83 23.17
N TYR A 54 -1.64 7.16 23.27
CA TYR A 54 -2.28 7.82 24.41
C TYR A 54 -3.74 7.37 24.56
N PHE A 55 -4.53 7.42 23.49
CA PHE A 55 -5.92 6.94 23.53
C PHE A 55 -6.02 5.44 23.83
N LEU A 56 -5.12 4.63 23.27
CA LEU A 56 -5.05 3.20 23.57
C LEU A 56 -4.76 2.95 25.05
N PHE A 57 -3.83 3.69 25.64
CA PHE A 57 -3.51 3.58 27.06
C PHE A 57 -4.71 3.93 27.94
N LEU A 58 -5.45 5.00 27.60
CA LEU A 58 -6.69 5.34 28.29
C LEU A 58 -7.74 4.23 28.21
N VAL A 59 -7.93 3.62 27.04
CA VAL A 59 -8.85 2.48 26.86
C VAL A 59 -8.43 1.29 27.71
N VAL A 60 -7.12 0.97 27.75
CA VAL A 60 -6.59 -0.12 28.56
C VAL A 60 -6.78 0.14 30.05
N LEU A 61 -6.52 1.36 30.54
CA LEU A 61 -6.74 1.72 31.93
C LEU A 61 -8.22 1.60 32.34
N ASN A 62 -9.15 2.07 31.50
CA ASN A 62 -10.58 1.94 31.74
C ASN A 62 -11.10 0.49 31.59
N TRP A 63 -10.25 -0.46 31.16
CA TRP A 63 -10.60 -1.88 31.20
C TRP A 63 -10.47 -2.46 32.60
N PHE A 64 -9.65 -1.88 33.47
CA PHE A 64 -9.50 -2.30 34.85
C PHE A 64 -10.54 -1.59 35.72
N PRO A 65 -11.50 -2.31 36.33
CA PRO A 65 -12.61 -1.69 37.09
C PRO A 65 -12.14 -0.90 38.31
N GLN A 66 -10.91 -1.14 38.79
CA GLN A 66 -10.30 -0.40 39.90
C GLN A 66 -9.84 1.01 39.52
N VAL A 67 -9.67 1.29 38.21
CA VAL A 67 -9.13 2.54 37.65
C VAL A 67 -10.09 3.14 36.61
N GLU A 68 -11.31 2.63 36.53
CA GLU A 68 -12.34 3.09 35.59
C GLU A 68 -12.78 4.52 35.96
N VAL A 69 -12.65 5.45 35.01
CA VAL A 69 -13.09 6.85 35.16
C VAL A 69 -14.40 7.08 34.41
N PHE A 70 -14.59 6.40 33.28
CA PHE A 70 -15.79 6.47 32.45
C PHE A 70 -16.18 5.07 31.96
N HIS A 71 -17.45 4.91 31.54
CA HIS A 71 -17.88 3.67 30.90
C HIS A 71 -17.00 3.30 29.70
N ARG A 72 -16.59 2.03 29.68
CA ARG A 72 -15.71 1.43 28.67
C ARG A 72 -16.09 1.77 27.22
N GLU A 73 -17.38 1.82 26.91
CA GLU A 73 -17.86 2.15 25.55
C GLU A 73 -17.50 3.59 25.14
N ILE A 74 -17.67 4.54 26.06
CA ILE A 74 -17.43 5.97 25.81
C ILE A 74 -15.94 6.24 25.62
N THR A 75 -15.08 5.55 26.36
CA THR A 75 -13.62 5.73 26.29
C THR A 75 -12.99 5.20 25.00
N MET A 76 -13.61 4.21 24.36
CA MET A 76 -13.15 3.68 23.06
C MET A 76 -13.51 4.58 21.88
N LEU A 77 -14.55 5.40 22.01
CA LEU A 77 -15.13 6.17 20.92
C LEU A 77 -14.12 7.10 20.22
N PRO A 78 -13.28 7.89 20.93
CA PRO A 78 -12.28 8.75 20.29
C PRO A 78 -11.26 7.97 19.47
N LEU A 79 -10.78 6.82 19.99
CA LEU A 79 -9.81 5.98 19.31
C LEU A 79 -10.40 5.40 18.02
N ILE A 80 -11.61 4.84 18.10
CA ILE A 80 -12.28 4.24 16.94
C ILE A 80 -12.52 5.28 15.85
N VAL A 81 -13.02 6.47 16.21
CA VAL A 81 -13.30 7.54 15.24
C VAL A 81 -12.03 7.98 14.52
N VAL A 82 -10.93 8.21 15.25
CA VAL A 82 -9.65 8.64 14.65
C VAL A 82 -9.05 7.56 13.75
N LEU A 83 -9.08 6.29 14.18
CA LEU A 83 -8.58 5.17 13.37
C LEU A 83 -9.41 5.02 12.10
N LEU A 84 -10.75 4.99 12.20
CA LEU A 84 -11.64 4.87 11.04
C LEU A 84 -11.50 6.03 10.06
N ALA A 85 -11.42 7.28 10.55
CA ALA A 85 -11.23 8.45 9.69
C ALA A 85 -9.89 8.38 8.93
N SER A 86 -8.82 7.99 9.63
CA SER A 86 -7.48 7.83 9.05
C SER A 86 -7.46 6.72 8.01
N MET A 87 -8.01 5.55 8.34
CA MET A 87 -8.13 4.42 7.41
C MET A 87 -8.96 4.77 6.19
N SER A 88 -10.07 5.48 6.36
CA SER A 88 -10.93 5.87 5.24
C SER A 88 -10.19 6.80 4.28
N LYS A 89 -9.47 7.79 4.81
CA LYS A 89 -8.63 8.70 4.01
C LYS A 89 -7.57 7.93 3.23
N ASP A 90 -6.83 7.04 3.89
CA ASP A 90 -5.74 6.29 3.26
C ASP A 90 -6.26 5.31 2.19
N ALA A 91 -7.44 4.72 2.40
CA ALA A 91 -8.08 3.84 1.44
C ALA A 91 -8.47 4.60 0.17
N ILE A 92 -9.08 5.78 0.32
CA ILE A 92 -9.45 6.65 -0.82
C ILE A 92 -8.20 7.07 -1.59
N GLU A 93 -7.15 7.49 -0.89
CA GLU A 93 -5.88 7.86 -1.52
C GLU A 93 -5.25 6.68 -2.28
N GLY A 94 -5.25 5.49 -1.68
CA GLY A 94 -4.76 4.27 -2.30
C GLY A 94 -5.54 3.91 -3.57
N TYR A 95 -6.87 4.04 -3.55
CA TYR A 95 -7.71 3.78 -4.71
C TYR A 95 -7.45 4.78 -5.86
N ARG A 96 -7.28 6.06 -5.54
CA ARG A 96 -6.96 7.08 -6.55
C ARG A 96 -5.60 6.81 -7.21
N LYS A 97 -4.59 6.44 -6.41
CA LYS A 97 -3.26 6.03 -6.92
C LYS A 97 -3.36 4.80 -7.81
N TYR A 98 -4.14 3.80 -7.42
CA TYR A 98 -4.36 2.61 -8.24
C TYR A 98 -4.94 2.93 -9.62
N GLN A 99 -5.95 3.80 -9.69
CA GLN A 99 -6.56 4.19 -10.95
C GLN A 99 -5.57 4.96 -11.83
N PHE A 100 -4.76 5.83 -11.23
CA PHE A 100 -3.73 6.58 -11.93
C PHE A 100 -2.63 5.67 -12.49
N ASP A 101 -2.13 4.72 -11.68
CA ASP A 101 -1.17 3.71 -12.12
C ASP A 101 -1.73 2.89 -13.30
N LYS A 102 -3.01 2.51 -13.24
CA LYS A 102 -3.67 1.76 -14.33
C LYS A 102 -3.71 2.59 -15.61
N MET A 103 -4.09 3.86 -15.53
CA MET A 103 -4.13 4.77 -16.67
C MET A 103 -2.75 4.92 -17.31
N ILE A 104 -1.72 5.21 -16.51
CA ILE A 104 -0.34 5.39 -17.01
C ILE A 104 0.21 4.12 -17.65
N ASN A 105 0.05 2.96 -17.00
CA ASN A 105 0.56 1.70 -17.54
C ASN A 105 -0.16 1.28 -18.84
N SER A 106 -1.38 1.76 -19.07
CA SER A 106 -2.14 1.54 -20.31
C SER A 106 -1.89 2.60 -21.40
N SER A 107 -1.00 3.57 -21.15
CA SER A 107 -0.73 4.64 -22.11
C SER A 107 -0.13 4.09 -23.40
N LYS A 108 -0.61 4.59 -24.55
CA LYS A 108 -0.13 4.16 -25.86
C LYS A 108 1.32 4.60 -26.03
N THR A 109 2.17 3.66 -26.39
CA THR A 109 3.56 3.92 -26.75
C THR A 109 3.82 3.45 -28.19
N ARG A 110 4.73 4.13 -28.89
CA ARG A 110 5.19 3.69 -30.21
C ARG A 110 6.34 2.72 -29.99
N LEU A 111 6.11 1.46 -30.33
CA LEU A 111 7.17 0.48 -30.45
C LEU A 111 7.71 0.56 -31.87
N TYR A 112 9.03 0.60 -32.03
CA TYR A 112 9.64 0.43 -33.34
C TYR A 112 9.54 -1.05 -33.73
N ASP A 113 8.81 -1.33 -34.80
CA ASP A 113 8.71 -2.64 -35.42
C ASP A 113 9.09 -2.47 -36.91
N LYS A 114 9.95 -3.36 -37.41
CA LYS A 114 10.61 -3.22 -38.73
C LYS A 114 9.79 -3.77 -39.87
#